data_AF-A0A7C5U0T6-F1
#
_entry.id   AF-A0A7C5U0T6-F1
#
_cell.length_a   1.000
_cell.length_b   1.000
_cell.length_c   1.000
_cell.angle_alpha   90.00
_cell.angle_beta   90.00
_cell.angle_gamma   90.00
#
_symmetry.space_group_name_H-M   'P 1'
#
loop_
_entity.id
_entity.type
_entity.pdbx_description
1 polymer ?
#
loop_
_entity_poly.entity_id
_entity_poly.type
_entity_poly.pdbx_seq_one_letter_code
_entity_poly.pdbx_strand_id
1 'polypeptide(L)'
;MRKKDVIIALSLSLFVLATSITITIEELAVVLPMEIRGLGKSYLYYSYNPWHENLTSFSLNVVSAIIWDYRGFDTFYETCVLLASIVALLALFRGYVEKTELTSRGLSDIAKTSTKFVMPLIVIYGVINSLHGQLTPGGGFQGGAAVSVVTSLAIAVFSLEFIFGSGLNTRRLMLLRVIGILCTVITAVA
;
A
#
# COMPACT_ATOMS: atom_id res chain seq x y z
N MET A 1 17.58 17.64 21.69
CA MET A 1 18.03 16.43 20.95
C MET A 1 19.39 16.02 21.47
N ARG A 2 19.64 14.72 21.71
CA ARG A 2 20.95 14.26 22.19
C ARG A 2 21.95 14.31 21.02
N LYS A 3 23.25 14.53 21.31
CA LYS A 3 24.31 14.55 20.27
C LYS A 3 24.28 13.30 19.38
N LYS A 4 23.93 12.13 19.95
CA LYS A 4 23.77 10.86 19.22
C LYS A 4 22.62 10.91 18.20
N ASP A 5 21.49 11.50 18.55
CA ASP A 5 20.33 11.64 17.66
C ASP A 5 20.67 12.53 16.45
N VAL A 6 21.44 13.59 16.68
CA VAL A 6 21.93 14.50 15.62
C VAL A 6 22.89 13.78 14.69
N ILE A 7 23.82 12.97 15.22
CA ILE A 7 24.77 12.19 14.41
C ILE A 7 24.05 11.16 13.54
N ILE A 8 23.07 10.44 14.11
CA ILE A 8 22.27 9.44 13.37
C ILE A 8 21.47 10.11 12.26
N ALA A 9 20.80 11.24 12.55
CA ALA A 9 20.05 11.99 11.56
C ALA A 9 20.97 12.48 10.44
N LEU A 10 22.13 13.05 10.79
CA LEU A 10 23.11 13.54 9.82
C LEU A 10 23.66 12.41 8.94
N SER A 11 23.97 11.25 9.53
CA SER A 11 24.47 10.09 8.77
C SER A 11 23.43 9.53 7.82
N LEU A 12 22.16 9.46 8.25
CA LEU A 12 21.06 9.03 7.38
C LEU A 12 20.83 10.03 6.25
N SER A 13 20.83 11.33 6.54
CA SER A 13 20.69 12.37 5.51
C SER A 13 21.83 12.33 4.50
N LEU A 14 23.09 12.18 4.95
CA LEU A 14 24.26 12.05 4.07
C LEU A 14 24.21 10.78 3.23
N PHE A 15 23.77 9.65 3.80
CA PHE A 15 23.58 8.41 3.06
C PHE A 15 22.54 8.58 1.96
N VAL A 16 21.37 9.15 2.27
CA VAL A 16 20.31 9.42 1.28
C VAL A 16 20.80 10.37 0.19
N LEU A 17 21.52 11.44 0.55
CA LEU A 17 22.08 12.38 -0.41
C LEU A 17 23.12 11.73 -1.31
N ALA A 18 24.02 10.92 -0.75
CA ALA A 18 25.00 10.17 -1.50
C ALA A 18 24.32 9.20 -2.48
N THR A 19 23.35 8.41 -2.03
CA THR A 19 22.60 7.50 -2.91
C THR A 19 21.81 8.25 -3.98
N SER A 20 21.22 9.39 -3.65
CA SER A 20 20.49 10.23 -4.61
C SER A 20 21.42 10.79 -5.68
N ILE A 21 22.60 11.27 -5.28
CA ILE A 21 23.62 11.78 -6.20
C ILE A 21 24.18 10.65 -7.07
N THR A 22 24.49 9.48 -6.51
CA THR A 22 24.98 8.33 -7.31
C THR A 22 23.93 7.90 -8.32
N ILE A 23 22.66 7.79 -7.93
CA ILE A 23 21.56 7.48 -8.84
C ILE A 23 21.44 8.58 -9.92
N THR A 24 21.52 9.85 -9.54
CA THR A 24 21.39 10.97 -10.48
C THR A 24 22.57 11.06 -11.46
N ILE A 25 23.80 10.80 -11.02
CA ILE A 25 24.99 10.87 -11.87
C ILE A 25 25.11 9.61 -12.76
N GLU A 26 24.81 8.43 -12.23
CA GLU A 26 24.94 7.17 -12.97
C GLU A 26 23.75 6.91 -13.92
N GLU A 27 22.51 7.27 -13.57
CA GLU A 27 21.34 7.01 -14.43
C GLU A 27 21.03 8.16 -15.42
N LEU A 28 21.47 9.41 -15.17
CA LEU A 28 21.20 10.53 -16.09
C LEU A 28 22.15 10.57 -17.31
N ALA A 29 23.12 9.66 -17.40
CA ALA A 29 23.86 9.41 -18.63
C ALA A 29 22.99 8.71 -19.71
N VAL A 30 21.88 8.08 -19.30
CA VAL A 30 20.83 7.67 -20.24
C VAL A 30 19.81 8.81 -20.29
N VAL A 31 20.12 9.84 -21.08
CA VAL A 31 19.15 10.87 -21.50
C VAL A 31 17.84 10.15 -21.80
N LEU A 32 16.78 10.42 -21.03
CA LEU A 32 15.48 9.83 -21.28
C LEU A 32 15.13 10.16 -22.74
N PRO A 33 15.03 9.15 -23.63
CA PRO A 33 14.78 9.43 -25.02
C PRO A 33 13.45 10.20 -25.12
N MET A 34 13.42 11.25 -25.93
CA MET A 34 12.17 11.97 -26.24
C MET A 34 11.11 11.03 -26.84
N GLU A 35 11.55 9.90 -27.40
CA GLU A 35 10.69 8.82 -27.83
C GLU A 35 10.46 7.76 -26.75
N ILE A 36 9.22 7.27 -26.71
CA ILE A 36 8.83 6.13 -25.89
C ILE A 36 9.67 4.92 -26.33
N ARG A 37 10.35 4.29 -25.36
CA ARG A 37 11.13 3.06 -25.58
C ARG A 37 10.25 1.97 -26.19
N GLY A 38 10.85 1.04 -26.94
CA GLY A 38 10.11 -0.06 -27.60
C GLY A 38 9.17 -0.81 -26.65
N LEU A 39 9.65 -1.14 -25.44
CA LEU A 39 8.83 -1.78 -24.41
C LEU A 39 7.60 -0.95 -24.00
N GLY A 40 7.76 0.37 -23.87
CA GLY A 40 6.65 1.27 -23.56
C GLY A 40 5.63 1.36 -24.69
N LYS A 41 6.10 1.35 -25.95
CA LYS A 41 5.23 1.27 -27.13
C LYS A 41 4.44 -0.06 -27.12
N SER A 42 5.07 -1.18 -26.76
CA SER A 42 4.39 -2.47 -26.62
C SER A 42 3.30 -2.46 -25.54
N TYR A 43 3.58 -1.92 -24.34
CA TYR A 43 2.56 -1.81 -23.30
C TYR A 43 1.37 -0.96 -23.74
N LEU A 44 1.61 0.18 -24.38
CA LEU A 44 0.55 1.03 -24.93
C LEU A 44 -0.27 0.27 -25.98
N TYR A 45 0.40 -0.45 -26.87
CA TYR A 45 -0.22 -1.15 -27.98
C TYR A 45 -1.05 -2.37 -27.54
N TYR A 46 -0.63 -3.08 -26.49
CA TYR A 46 -1.34 -4.27 -26.00
C TYR A 46 -2.23 -3.99 -24.78
N SER A 47 -2.19 -2.81 -24.16
CA SER A 47 -3.06 -2.49 -23.02
C SER A 47 -4.55 -2.68 -23.36
N TYR A 48 -4.96 -2.15 -24.51
CA TYR A 48 -6.30 -2.29 -25.05
C TYR A 48 -6.23 -2.39 -26.58
N ASN A 49 -6.23 -3.63 -27.10
CA ASN A 49 -6.20 -3.89 -28.54
C ASN A 49 -7.11 -5.05 -28.93
N PRO A 50 -8.34 -4.75 -29.38
CA PRO A 50 -9.31 -5.78 -29.76
C PRO A 50 -8.88 -6.65 -30.94
N TRP A 51 -7.91 -6.22 -31.75
CA TRP A 51 -7.43 -6.99 -32.91
C TRP A 51 -6.37 -8.04 -32.51
N HIS A 52 -5.84 -7.97 -31.29
CA HIS A 52 -4.88 -8.92 -30.73
C HIS A 52 -5.42 -9.53 -29.43
N GLU A 53 -6.56 -10.22 -29.54
CA GLU A 53 -7.31 -10.78 -28.40
C GLU A 53 -6.46 -11.62 -27.42
N ASN A 54 -5.49 -12.38 -27.93
CA ASN A 54 -4.63 -13.26 -27.09
C ASN A 54 -3.53 -12.53 -26.32
N LEU A 55 -3.21 -11.28 -26.69
CA LEU A 55 -2.09 -10.51 -26.11
C LEU A 55 -2.55 -9.24 -25.39
N THR A 56 -3.84 -8.90 -25.48
CA THR A 56 -4.39 -7.69 -24.88
C THR A 56 -4.86 -7.91 -23.45
N SER A 57 -4.58 -6.95 -22.58
CA SER A 57 -5.06 -6.93 -21.18
C SER A 57 -6.49 -6.40 -21.03
N PHE A 58 -7.06 -5.81 -22.10
CA PHE A 58 -8.38 -5.16 -22.08
C PHE A 58 -8.55 -4.09 -20.99
N SER A 59 -7.45 -3.43 -20.61
CA SER A 59 -7.44 -2.34 -19.63
C SER A 59 -7.17 -1.02 -20.31
N LEU A 60 -8.03 -0.03 -20.08
CA LEU A 60 -7.81 1.34 -20.59
C LEU A 60 -6.70 2.05 -19.81
N ASN A 61 -6.48 1.64 -18.55
CA ASN A 61 -5.38 2.12 -17.73
C ASN A 61 -4.13 1.24 -17.94
N VAL A 62 -3.21 1.75 -18.76
CA VAL A 62 -1.94 1.11 -19.10
C VAL A 62 -1.09 0.80 -17.87
N VAL A 63 -1.12 1.64 -16.84
CA VAL A 63 -0.37 1.38 -15.60
C VAL A 63 -0.96 0.17 -14.88
N SER A 64 -2.30 0.07 -14.81
CA SER A 64 -2.97 -1.08 -14.21
C SER A 64 -2.68 -2.37 -14.98
N ALA A 65 -2.66 -2.32 -16.32
CA ALA A 65 -2.27 -3.44 -17.17
C ALA A 65 -0.81 -3.88 -16.91
N ILE A 66 0.11 -2.93 -16.80
CA ILE A 66 1.51 -3.20 -16.51
C ILE A 66 1.66 -3.94 -15.19
N ILE A 67 1.07 -3.44 -14.10
CA ILE A 67 1.29 -4.01 -12.78
C ILE A 67 0.59 -5.36 -12.57
N TRP A 68 -0.55 -5.60 -13.24
CA TRP A 68 -1.33 -6.84 -13.05
C TRP A 68 -1.04 -7.91 -14.10
N ASP A 69 -1.04 -7.56 -15.39
CA ASP A 69 -0.97 -8.55 -16.47
C ASP A 69 0.47 -8.78 -16.95
N TYR A 70 1.24 -7.70 -17.16
CA TYR A 70 2.59 -7.83 -17.70
C TYR A 70 3.68 -8.05 -16.64
N ARG A 71 3.52 -7.41 -15.47
CA ARG A 71 4.44 -7.46 -14.32
C ARG A 71 3.73 -7.90 -13.05
N GLY A 72 2.72 -8.77 -13.17
CA GLY A 72 1.95 -9.31 -12.06
C GLY A 72 2.79 -9.94 -10.95
N PHE A 73 3.91 -10.60 -11.31
CA PHE A 73 4.82 -11.16 -10.32
C PHE A 73 5.50 -10.11 -9.45
N ASP A 74 5.82 -8.93 -9.97
CA ASP A 74 6.42 -7.86 -9.18
C ASP A 74 5.43 -7.37 -8.12
N THR A 75 4.17 -7.14 -8.53
CA THR A 75 3.08 -6.78 -7.63
C THR A 75 2.80 -7.87 -6.60
N PHE A 76 2.81 -9.14 -7.01
CA PHE A 76 2.66 -10.27 -6.10
C PHE A 76 3.74 -10.27 -5.02
N TYR A 77 5.01 -10.17 -5.40
CA TYR A 77 6.12 -10.13 -4.45
C TYR A 77 6.10 -8.87 -3.57
N GLU A 78 5.63 -7.73 -4.07
CA GLU A 78 5.38 -6.54 -3.24
C GLU A 78 4.41 -6.86 -2.09
N THR A 79 3.29 -7.55 -2.39
CA THR A 79 2.35 -7.97 -1.33
C THR A 79 2.95 -8.99 -0.37
N CYS A 80 3.82 -9.89 -0.85
CA CYS A 80 4.56 -10.82 0.01
C CYS A 80 5.51 -10.08 0.95
N VAL A 81 6.24 -9.06 0.48
CA VAL A 81 7.13 -8.24 1.31
C VAL A 81 6.34 -7.46 2.37
N LEU A 82 5.16 -6.92 2.02
CA LEU A 82 4.26 -6.29 2.99
C LEU A 82 3.82 -7.28 4.08
N LEU A 83 3.38 -8.49 3.68
CA LEU A 83 3.02 -9.54 4.65
C LEU A 83 4.21 -9.93 5.53
N ALA A 84 5.40 -10.10 4.94
CA ALA A 84 6.61 -10.43 5.68
C ALA A 84 6.95 -9.34 6.71
N SER A 85 6.78 -8.07 6.35
CA SER A 85 6.99 -6.92 7.25
C SER A 85 6.03 -6.97 8.45
N ILE A 86 4.77 -7.33 8.22
CA ILE A 86 3.77 -7.49 9.28
C ILE A 86 4.15 -8.66 10.20
N VAL A 87 4.52 -9.81 9.63
CA VAL A 87 4.95 -10.99 10.41
C VAL A 87 6.20 -10.66 11.23
N ALA A 88 7.17 -9.95 10.65
CA ALA A 88 8.37 -9.51 11.34
C ALA A 88 8.05 -8.58 12.52
N LEU A 89 7.14 -7.62 12.34
CA LEU A 89 6.67 -6.76 13.43
C LEU A 89 5.98 -7.57 14.53
N LEU A 90 5.08 -8.49 14.18
CA LEU A 90 4.42 -9.35 15.17
C LEU A 90 5.41 -10.26 15.92
N ALA A 91 6.44 -10.75 15.25
CA ALA A 91 7.51 -11.53 15.85
C ALA A 91 8.37 -10.68 16.81
N LEU A 92 8.69 -9.44 16.42
CA LEU A 92 9.47 -8.51 17.23
C LEU A 92 8.73 -8.12 18.52
N PHE A 93 7.42 -7.90 18.45
CA PHE A 93 6.58 -7.54 19.60
C PHE A 93 6.02 -8.76 20.35
N ARG A 94 6.47 -9.98 20.03
CA ARG A 94 5.97 -11.20 20.68
C ARG A 94 6.34 -11.21 22.16
N GLY A 95 5.33 -11.37 23.03
CA GLY A 95 5.52 -11.43 24.48
C GLY A 95 5.64 -10.06 25.15
N TYR A 96 5.49 -8.97 24.41
CA TYR A 96 5.35 -7.64 25.00
C TYR A 96 3.97 -7.54 25.67
N VAL A 97 3.95 -7.40 26.99
CA VAL A 97 2.70 -7.18 27.74
C VAL A 97 2.35 -5.70 27.60
N GLU A 98 1.27 -5.43 26.86
CA GLU A 98 0.71 -4.11 26.76
C GLU A 98 0.30 -3.65 28.16
N LYS A 99 0.92 -2.57 28.67
CA LYS A 99 0.48 -1.94 29.91
C LYS A 99 -0.88 -1.30 29.63
N THR A 100 -1.95 -2.03 29.90
CA THR A 100 -3.34 -1.55 29.87
C THR A 100 -3.64 -0.68 31.09
N GLU A 101 -2.90 0.43 31.23
CA GLU A 101 -3.34 1.59 32.02
C GLU A 101 -3.68 2.77 31.08
N LEU A 102 -4.22 2.46 29.90
CA LEU A 102 -4.64 3.48 28.94
C LEU A 102 -6.06 3.94 29.26
N THR A 103 -6.25 4.68 30.35
CA THR A 103 -7.48 5.46 30.58
C THR A 103 -7.52 6.66 29.62
N SER A 104 -7.50 6.41 28.32
CA SER A 104 -7.53 7.44 27.30
C SER A 104 -8.96 7.54 26.77
N ARG A 105 -9.74 8.46 27.35
CA ARG A 105 -10.90 9.01 26.64
C ARG A 105 -10.34 9.62 25.36
N GLY A 106 -10.70 9.10 24.18
CA GLY A 106 -10.25 9.62 22.88
C GLY A 106 -10.55 11.12 22.68
N LEU A 107 -10.46 11.62 21.45
CA LEU A 107 -10.65 13.05 21.16
C LEU A 107 -12.07 13.57 21.52
N SER A 108 -12.29 14.88 21.31
CA SER A 108 -13.56 15.55 21.57
C SER A 108 -14.76 14.87 20.90
N ASP A 109 -15.96 15.07 21.46
CA ASP A 109 -17.18 14.44 20.93
C ASP A 109 -17.54 14.96 19.53
N ILE A 110 -17.14 16.19 19.20
CA ILE A 110 -17.23 16.73 17.84
C ILE A 110 -16.35 15.90 16.90
N ALA A 111 -15.08 15.66 17.25
CA ALA A 111 -14.17 14.86 16.43
C ALA A 111 -14.68 13.42 16.24
N LYS A 112 -15.21 12.80 17.30
CA LYS A 112 -15.84 11.47 17.23
C LYS A 112 -17.04 11.45 16.29
N THR A 113 -17.92 12.45 16.39
CA THR A 113 -19.13 12.54 15.57
C THR A 113 -18.78 12.75 14.09
N SER A 114 -17.85 13.68 13.79
CA SER A 114 -17.35 13.89 12.43
C SER A 114 -16.69 12.64 11.87
N THR A 115 -15.86 11.94 12.67
CA THR A 115 -15.14 10.74 12.23
C THR A 115 -16.09 9.58 11.92
N LYS A 116 -17.17 9.39 12.71
CA LYS A 116 -18.21 8.39 12.41
C LYS A 116 -18.84 8.58 11.02
N PHE A 117 -18.97 9.83 10.57
CA PHE A 117 -19.51 10.13 9.24
C PHE A 117 -18.45 9.96 8.14
N VAL A 118 -17.20 10.33 8.40
CA VAL A 118 -16.12 10.30 7.41
C VAL A 118 -15.61 8.87 7.14
N MET A 119 -15.50 8.02 8.17
CA MET A 119 -15.00 6.64 8.03
C MET A 119 -15.68 5.83 6.91
N PRO A 120 -17.02 5.72 6.83
CA PRO A 120 -17.66 4.97 5.74
C PRO A 120 -17.40 5.58 4.36
N LEU A 121 -17.28 6.91 4.25
CA LEU A 121 -16.94 7.57 2.99
C LEU A 121 -15.54 7.19 2.50
N ILE A 122 -14.56 7.10 3.41
CA ILE A 122 -13.21 6.63 3.08
C ILE A 122 -13.23 5.17 2.61
N VAL A 123 -14.00 4.30 3.27
CA VAL A 123 -14.14 2.89 2.84
C VAL A 123 -14.75 2.80 1.45
N ILE A 124 -15.85 3.51 1.20
CA ILE A 124 -16.52 3.54 -0.11
C ILE A 124 -15.54 4.03 -1.18
N TYR A 125 -14.82 5.11 -0.91
CA TYR A 125 -13.80 5.63 -1.81
C TYR A 125 -12.72 4.59 -2.12
N GLY A 126 -12.16 3.95 -1.09
CA GLY A 126 -11.12 2.93 -1.26
C GLY A 126 -11.59 1.72 -2.08
N VAL A 127 -12.84 1.28 -1.88
CA VAL A 127 -13.45 0.18 -2.65
C VAL A 127 -13.66 0.60 -4.10
N ILE A 128 -14.28 1.75 -4.36
CA ILE A 128 -14.53 2.24 -5.74
C ILE A 128 -13.20 2.39 -6.49
N ASN A 129 -12.19 2.98 -5.86
CA ASN A 129 -10.86 3.16 -6.44
C ASN A 129 -10.14 1.83 -6.74
N SER A 130 -10.41 0.79 -5.95
CA SER A 130 -9.88 -0.56 -6.20
C SER A 130 -10.58 -1.25 -7.37
N LEU A 131 -11.91 -1.11 -7.47
CA LEU A 131 -12.74 -1.78 -8.49
C LEU A 131 -12.66 -1.13 -9.88
N HIS A 132 -12.26 0.15 -9.97
CA HIS A 132 -12.17 0.88 -11.23
C HIS A 132 -10.73 1.11 -11.70
N GLY A 133 -9.74 0.41 -11.12
CA GLY A 133 -8.32 0.59 -11.45
C GLY A 133 -7.98 0.41 -12.94
N GLN A 134 -8.75 -0.41 -13.66
CA GLN A 134 -8.62 -0.64 -15.10
C GLN A 134 -9.11 0.53 -15.98
N LEU A 135 -9.89 1.46 -15.43
CA LEU A 135 -10.45 2.61 -16.15
C LEU A 135 -9.82 3.93 -15.68
N THR A 136 -9.69 4.10 -14.37
CA THR A 136 -9.22 5.35 -13.74
C THR A 136 -7.84 5.17 -13.10
N PRO A 137 -7.03 6.24 -12.97
CA PRO A 137 -5.84 6.20 -12.13
C PRO A 137 -6.21 5.72 -10.73
N GLY A 138 -5.55 4.68 -10.24
CA GLY A 138 -6.03 3.98 -9.05
C GLY A 138 -5.49 2.57 -8.92
N GLY A 139 -6.28 1.72 -8.26
CA GLY A 139 -6.01 0.30 -8.08
C GLY A 139 -6.07 -0.15 -6.62
N GLY A 140 -5.84 -1.45 -6.43
CA GLY A 140 -5.99 -2.12 -5.13
C GLY A 140 -5.04 -1.60 -4.04
N PHE A 141 -3.79 -1.25 -4.37
CA PHE A 141 -2.83 -0.74 -3.39
C PHE A 141 -3.29 0.62 -2.81
N GLN A 142 -3.64 1.57 -3.68
CA GLN A 142 -4.09 2.90 -3.25
C GLN A 142 -5.42 2.83 -2.50
N GLY A 143 -6.36 2.01 -2.98
CA GLY A 143 -7.62 1.78 -2.29
C GLY A 143 -7.43 1.13 -0.92
N GLY A 144 -6.56 0.13 -0.81
CA GLY A 144 -6.17 -0.49 0.46
C GLY A 144 -5.49 0.49 1.42
N ALA A 145 -4.60 1.35 0.93
CA ALA A 145 -3.98 2.41 1.71
C ALA A 145 -5.02 3.40 2.25
N ALA A 146 -5.98 3.82 1.42
CA ALA A 146 -7.08 4.67 1.85
C ALA A 146 -7.92 4.01 2.96
N VAL A 147 -8.28 2.73 2.80
CA VAL A 147 -9.01 1.99 3.84
C VAL A 147 -8.19 1.87 5.13
N SER A 148 -6.86 1.73 5.06
CA SER A 148 -6.01 1.68 6.26
C SER A 148 -6.06 2.97 7.10
N VAL A 149 -6.34 4.11 6.49
CA VAL A 149 -6.53 5.40 7.18
C VAL A 149 -7.70 5.33 8.16
N VAL A 150 -8.73 4.53 7.85
CA VAL A 150 -9.89 4.32 8.74
C VAL A 150 -9.46 3.71 10.07
N THR A 151 -8.56 2.73 10.05
CA THR A 151 -8.01 2.12 11.27
C THR A 151 -7.16 3.13 12.05
N SER A 152 -6.30 3.89 11.37
CA SER A 152 -5.48 4.93 12.00
C SER A 152 -6.33 6.05 12.63
N LEU A 153 -7.37 6.51 11.94
CA LEU A 153 -8.34 7.48 12.44
C LEU A 153 -9.11 6.92 13.64
N ALA A 154 -9.52 5.65 13.57
CA ALA A 154 -10.24 5.02 14.67
C ALA A 154 -9.39 4.96 15.94
N ILE A 155 -8.11 4.59 15.82
CA ILE A 155 -7.15 4.59 16.93
C ILE A 155 -6.94 6.00 17.47
N ALA A 156 -6.71 6.98 16.58
CA ALA A 156 -6.44 8.36 16.99
C ALA A 156 -7.65 8.99 17.71
N VAL A 157 -8.85 8.84 17.17
CA VAL A 157 -10.05 9.56 17.63
C VAL A 157 -10.79 8.81 18.75
N PHE A 158 -10.91 7.48 18.67
CA PHE A 158 -11.66 6.68 19.64
C PHE A 158 -10.79 5.94 20.66
N SER A 159 -9.47 6.04 20.54
CA SER A 159 -8.46 5.30 21.32
C SER A 159 -8.28 3.83 20.91
N LEU A 160 -7.20 3.21 21.40
CA LEU A 160 -6.93 1.78 21.20
C LEU A 160 -8.00 0.88 21.83
N GLU A 161 -8.64 1.32 22.92
CA GLU A 161 -9.69 0.54 23.60
C GLU A 161 -10.88 0.26 22.68
N PHE A 162 -11.23 1.21 21.80
CA PHE A 162 -12.28 1.03 20.81
C PHE A 162 -11.97 -0.10 19.82
N ILE A 163 -10.72 -0.21 19.38
CA ILE A 163 -10.30 -1.28 18.47
C ILE A 163 -10.33 -2.63 19.17
N PHE A 164 -9.83 -2.72 20.41
CA PHE A 164 -9.91 -3.96 21.19
C PHE A 164 -11.36 -4.37 21.49
N GLY A 165 -12.25 -3.40 21.74
CA GLY A 165 -13.68 -3.64 21.94
C GLY A 165 -14.46 -4.03 20.68
N SER A 166 -13.92 -3.75 19.48
CA SER A 166 -14.57 -4.05 18.19
C SER A 166 -14.49 -5.54 17.78
N GLY A 167 -13.78 -6.38 18.53
CA GLY A 167 -13.60 -7.81 18.22
C GLY A 167 -12.60 -8.09 17.08
N LEU A 168 -11.83 -7.07 16.67
CA LEU A 168 -10.73 -7.19 15.73
C LEU A 168 -9.50 -7.79 16.43
N ASN A 169 -9.31 -9.09 16.27
CA ASN A 169 -8.15 -9.78 16.81
C ASN A 169 -7.05 -9.90 15.75
N THR A 170 -5.78 -9.88 16.19
CA THR A 170 -4.61 -10.09 15.33
C THR A 170 -4.75 -11.34 14.46
N ARG A 171 -5.30 -12.43 15.00
CA ARG A 171 -5.55 -13.68 14.25
C ARG A 171 -6.52 -13.49 13.08
N ARG A 172 -7.62 -12.74 13.28
CA ARG A 172 -8.62 -12.49 12.22
C ARG A 172 -8.03 -11.59 11.13
N LEU A 173 -7.32 -10.54 11.53
CA LEU A 173 -6.64 -9.63 10.61
C LEU A 173 -5.54 -10.33 9.79
N MET A 174 -4.77 -11.22 10.42
CA MET A 174 -3.79 -12.06 9.73
C MET A 174 -4.46 -13.04 8.76
N LEU A 175 -5.55 -13.68 9.17
CA LEU A 175 -6.30 -14.60 8.32
C LEU A 175 -6.85 -13.90 7.07
N LEU A 176 -7.41 -12.69 7.20
CA LEU A 176 -7.86 -11.88 6.07
C LEU A 176 -6.71 -11.60 5.07
N ARG A 177 -5.50 -11.30 5.57
CA ARG A 177 -4.33 -11.02 4.73
C ARG A 177 -3.84 -12.27 3.98
N VAL A 178 -3.81 -13.41 4.67
CA VAL A 178 -3.44 -14.70 4.05
C VAL A 178 -4.46 -15.09 2.98
N ILE A 179 -5.75 -14.92 3.24
CA ILE A 179 -6.80 -15.15 2.23
C ILE A 179 -6.58 -14.25 1.02
N GLY A 180 -6.28 -12.96 1.21
CA GLY A 180 -6.02 -12.04 0.11
C GLY A 180 -4.88 -12.50 -0.80
N ILE A 181 -3.77 -12.97 -0.24
CA ILE A 181 -2.64 -13.50 -1.01
C ILE A 181 -2.97 -14.85 -1.66
N LEU A 182 -3.73 -15.72 -0.99
CA LEU A 182 -4.18 -16.96 -1.61
C LEU A 182 -5.09 -16.68 -2.81
N CYS A 183 -5.98 -15.69 -2.72
CA CYS A 183 -6.80 -15.26 -3.85
C CYS A 183 -5.94 -14.83 -5.04
N THR A 184 -4.86 -14.06 -4.82
CA THR A 184 -3.98 -13.63 -5.93
C THR A 184 -3.22 -14.80 -6.57
N VAL A 185 -2.76 -15.78 -5.77
CA VAL A 185 -2.14 -17.01 -6.29
C VAL A 185 -3.13 -17.81 -7.12
N ILE A 186 -4.35 -18.00 -6.62
CA ILE A 186 -5.39 -18.76 -7.33
C ILE A 186 -5.71 -18.10 -8.67
N THR A 187 -5.88 -16.77 -8.69
CA THR A 187 -6.14 -16.05 -9.95
C THR A 187 -4.96 -16.06 -10.92
N ALA A 188 -3.73 -16.25 -10.44
CA ALA A 188 -2.55 -16.33 -11.29
C ALA A 188 -2.34 -17.73 -11.92
N VAL A 189 -2.91 -18.77 -11.32
CA VAL A 189 -2.75 -20.18 -11.75
C VAL A 189 -3.97 -20.69 -12.54
N ALA A 190 -5.15 -20.10 -12.30
CA ALA A 190 -6.40 -20.43 -12.99
C ALA A 190 -6.47 -19.80 -14.38
#